data_AF-A0AAW2KBI5-F1
#
_entry.id   AF-A0AAW2KBI5-F1
#
_cell.length_a   1.000
_cell.length_b   1.000
_cell.length_c   1.000
_cell.angle_alpha   90.00
_cell.angle_beta   90.00
_cell.angle_gamma   90.00
#
_symmetry.space_group_name_H-M   'P 1'
#
loop_
_entity.id
_entity.type
_entity.pdbx_description
1 polymer ?
#
loop_
_entity_poly.entity_id
_entity_poly.type
_entity_poly.pdbx_seq_one_letter_code
_entity_poly.pdbx_strand_id
1 'polypeptide(L)'
;MWEVLKKELKEQFLPCNTSWLARESLRNLRHTRTMREFVKTFRSLMLDVRDMSEEDKLFNFMAGLQPWAQTELRRQGVKDLPSAIAAADRLVDFKVVNDLEQRQDD
;
A
#
# COMPACT_ATOMS: atom_id res chain seq x y z
N MET A 1 -7.68 -18.11 27.61
CA MET A 1 -7.91 -16.97 28.52
C MET A 1 -7.38 -15.66 27.96
N TRP A 2 -6.05 -15.50 27.76
CA TRP A 2 -5.45 -14.23 27.29
C TRP A 2 -5.81 -13.85 25.84
N GLU A 3 -5.78 -14.80 24.91
CA GLU A 3 -6.15 -14.53 23.50
C GLU A 3 -7.65 -14.24 23.33
N VAL A 4 -8.48 -14.81 24.20
CA VAL A 4 -9.93 -14.54 24.24
C VAL A 4 -10.18 -13.11 24.75
N LEU A 5 -9.48 -12.71 25.82
CA LEU A 5 -9.56 -11.35 26.36
C LEU A 5 -9.08 -10.29 25.35
N LYS A 6 -7.96 -10.54 24.64
CA LYS A 6 -7.50 -9.67 23.55
C LYS A 6 -8.53 -9.56 22.43
N LYS A 7 -9.26 -10.64 22.13
CA LYS A 7 -10.30 -10.65 21.10
C LYS A 7 -11.51 -9.83 21.54
N GLU A 8 -12.04 -10.07 22.73
CA GLU A 8 -13.19 -9.32 23.25
C GLU A 8 -12.89 -7.83 23.42
N LEU A 9 -11.69 -7.47 23.89
CA LEU A 9 -11.27 -6.07 23.98
C LEU A 9 -11.24 -5.41 22.58
N LYS A 10 -10.80 -6.13 21.55
CA LYS A 10 -10.84 -5.61 20.18
C LYS A 10 -12.26 -5.48 19.67
N GLU A 11 -13.12 -6.46 19.91
CA GLU A 11 -14.53 -6.44 19.46
C GLU A 11 -15.35 -5.35 20.15
N GLN A 12 -15.06 -5.04 21.42
CA GLN A 12 -15.76 -3.98 22.16
C GLN A 12 -15.27 -2.56 21.85
N PHE A 13 -13.97 -2.38 21.57
CA PHE A 13 -13.37 -1.05 21.48
C PHE A 13 -12.89 -0.66 20.06
N LEU A 14 -12.80 -1.60 19.12
CA LEU A 14 -12.66 -1.29 17.70
C LEU A 14 -14.04 -1.44 17.05
N PRO A 15 -14.71 -0.35 16.68
CA PRO A 15 -16.02 -0.49 16.08
C PRO A 15 -15.86 -1.24 14.75
N CYS A 16 -16.70 -2.27 14.52
CA CYS A 16 -16.59 -3.19 13.38
C CYS A 16 -16.52 -2.45 12.01
N ASN A 17 -17.08 -1.24 11.98
CA ASN A 17 -17.01 -0.30 10.86
C ASN A 17 -15.59 0.15 10.49
N THR A 18 -14.59 0.13 11.38
CA THR A 18 -13.22 0.57 11.06
C THR A 18 -12.58 -0.36 10.04
N SER A 19 -12.70 -1.67 10.24
CA SER A 19 -12.20 -2.67 9.31
C SER A 19 -12.93 -2.61 7.95
N TRP A 20 -14.22 -2.29 7.97
CA TRP A 20 -15.03 -2.15 6.75
C TRP A 20 -14.66 -0.87 5.98
N LEU A 21 -14.53 0.27 6.68
CA LEU A 21 -14.10 1.55 6.11
C LEU A 21 -12.67 1.47 5.57
N ALA A 22 -11.78 0.76 6.26
CA ALA A 22 -10.41 0.55 5.79
C ALA A 22 -10.39 -0.30 4.50
N ARG A 23 -11.22 -1.35 4.41
CA ARG A 23 -11.38 -2.14 3.17
C ARG A 23 -11.95 -1.33 2.02
N GLU A 24 -12.97 -0.51 2.29
CA GLU A 24 -13.54 0.38 1.28
C GLU A 24 -12.50 1.40 0.81
N SER A 25 -11.72 1.96 1.73
CA SER A 25 -10.62 2.87 1.43
C SER A 25 -9.52 2.19 0.61
N LEU A 26 -9.16 0.93 0.92
CA LEU A 26 -8.19 0.14 0.13
C LEU A 26 -8.69 -0.11 -1.29
N ARG A 27 -9.96 -0.49 -1.45
CA ARG A 27 -10.59 -0.70 -2.77
C ARG A 27 -10.53 0.54 -3.64
N ASN A 28 -10.68 1.72 -3.03
CA ASN A 28 -10.67 3.02 -3.70
C ASN A 28 -9.29 3.68 -3.71
N LEU A 29 -8.26 3.08 -3.08
CA LEU A 29 -6.93 3.65 -3.01
C LEU A 29 -6.31 3.66 -4.41
N ARG A 30 -5.81 4.84 -4.81
CA ARG A 30 -5.15 5.03 -6.10
C ARG A 30 -3.87 5.84 -5.89
N HIS A 31 -2.82 5.48 -6.60
CA HIS A 31 -1.58 6.24 -6.69
C HIS A 31 -1.84 7.49 -7.54
N THR A 32 -2.30 8.58 -6.93
CA THR A 32 -2.65 9.83 -7.66
C THR A 32 -1.56 10.89 -7.61
N ARG A 33 -0.84 11.01 -6.48
CA ARG A 33 0.21 12.03 -6.28
C ARG A 33 1.62 11.45 -6.39
N THR A 34 2.11 10.90 -5.28
CA THR A 34 3.46 10.35 -5.17
C THR A 34 3.42 8.91 -4.70
N MET A 35 4.42 8.14 -5.12
CA MET A 35 4.56 6.74 -4.71
C MET A 35 4.73 6.64 -3.18
N ARG A 36 5.46 7.59 -2.57
CA ARG A 36 5.67 7.67 -1.11
C ARG A 36 4.35 7.84 -0.35
N GLU A 37 3.49 8.76 -0.78
CA GLU A 37 2.18 8.97 -0.15
C GLU A 37 1.25 7.76 -0.34
N PHE A 38 1.30 7.13 -1.52
CA PHE A 38 0.55 5.91 -1.79
C PHE A 38 0.96 4.77 -0.85
N VAL A 39 2.27 4.46 -0.78
CA VAL A 39 2.81 3.41 0.10
C VAL A 39 2.49 3.70 1.57
N LYS A 40 2.61 4.96 2.00
CA LYS A 40 2.27 5.38 3.37
C LYS A 40 0.80 5.14 3.68
N THR A 41 -0.10 5.56 2.80
CA THR A 41 -1.56 5.38 2.99
C THR A 41 -1.93 3.90 2.98
N PHE A 42 -1.37 3.13 2.04
CA PHE A 42 -1.58 1.69 1.97
C PHE A 42 -1.15 0.99 3.28
N ARG A 43 0.08 1.26 3.77
CA ARG A 43 0.58 0.71 5.03
C ARG A 43 -0.32 1.05 6.22
N SER A 44 -0.83 2.27 6.28
CA SER A 44 -1.75 2.69 7.34
C SER A 44 -3.05 1.87 7.32
N LEU A 45 -3.68 1.74 6.16
CA LEU A 45 -4.93 0.98 6.01
C LEU A 45 -4.75 -0.51 6.32
N MET A 46 -3.57 -1.07 6.02
CA MET A 46 -3.26 -2.46 6.32
C MET A 46 -3.19 -2.78 7.81
N LEU A 47 -2.96 -1.79 8.69
CA LEU A 47 -2.96 -2.01 10.14
C LEU A 47 -4.38 -2.23 10.69
N ASP A 48 -5.38 -1.67 9.99
CA ASP A 48 -6.79 -1.75 10.35
C ASP A 48 -7.48 -3.00 9.75
N VAL A 49 -6.92 -3.58 8.67
CA VAL A 49 -7.43 -4.80 8.01
C VAL A 49 -6.50 -6.00 8.28
N ARG A 50 -6.67 -6.62 9.45
CA ARG A 50 -5.75 -7.63 9.98
C ARG A 50 -5.93 -9.05 9.43
N ASP A 51 -7.08 -9.35 8.84
CA ASP A 51 -7.50 -10.67 8.36
C ASP A 51 -7.40 -10.82 6.83
N MET A 52 -6.69 -9.91 6.16
CA MET A 52 -6.41 -10.01 4.73
C MET A 52 -5.23 -10.94 4.45
N SER A 53 -5.34 -11.79 3.42
CA SER A 53 -4.26 -12.68 2.98
C SER A 53 -3.09 -11.90 2.34
N GLU A 54 -1.87 -12.43 2.37
CA GLU A 54 -0.72 -11.77 1.72
C GLU A 54 -0.92 -11.61 0.20
N GLU A 55 -1.61 -12.56 -0.44
CA GLU A 55 -1.96 -12.50 -1.86
C GLU A 55 -2.93 -11.35 -2.15
N ASP A 56 -3.99 -11.21 -1.34
CA ASP A 56 -4.95 -10.11 -1.46
C ASP A 56 -4.28 -8.75 -1.20
N LYS A 57 -3.34 -8.68 -0.26
CA LYS A 57 -2.58 -7.45 0.01
C LYS A 57 -1.77 -7.05 -1.21
N LEU A 58 -1.04 -7.98 -1.80
CA LEU A 58 -0.27 -7.73 -3.02
C LEU A 58 -1.19 -7.33 -4.18
N PHE A 59 -2.31 -8.02 -4.35
CA PHE A 59 -3.29 -7.71 -5.39
C PHE A 59 -3.84 -6.28 -5.24
N ASN A 60 -4.29 -5.90 -4.03
CA ASN A 60 -4.81 -4.54 -3.77
C ASN A 60 -3.72 -3.48 -3.95
N PHE A 61 -2.49 -3.76 -3.51
CA PHE A 61 -1.35 -2.87 -3.72
C PHE A 61 -1.13 -2.62 -5.22
N MET A 62 -1.03 -3.68 -6.01
CA MET A 62 -0.82 -3.60 -7.46
C MET A 62 -1.98 -2.91 -8.18
N ALA A 63 -3.22 -3.21 -7.81
CA ALA A 63 -4.42 -2.60 -8.42
C ALA A 63 -4.53 -1.09 -8.15
N GLY A 64 -3.99 -0.62 -7.02
CA GLY A 64 -3.97 0.80 -6.67
C GLY A 64 -2.89 1.62 -7.39
N LEU A 65 -1.89 0.99 -8.00
CA LEU A 65 -0.78 1.68 -8.66
C LEU A 65 -1.17 2.28 -10.02
N GLN A 66 -0.46 3.32 -10.44
CA GLN A 66 -0.53 3.82 -11.82
C GLN A 66 -0.05 2.76 -12.82
N PRO A 67 -0.56 2.74 -14.07
CA PRO A 67 -0.19 1.74 -15.06
C PRO A 67 1.32 1.59 -15.28
N TRP A 68 2.06 2.71 -15.33
CA TRP A 68 3.53 2.67 -15.51
C TRP A 68 4.24 1.97 -14.35
N ALA A 69 3.79 2.22 -13.11
CA ALA A 69 4.38 1.61 -11.91
C ALA A 69 4.03 0.13 -11.81
N GLN A 70 2.81 -0.25 -12.18
CA GLN A 70 2.43 -1.67 -12.27
C GLN A 70 3.32 -2.42 -13.25
N THR A 71 3.54 -1.86 -14.44
CA THR A 71 4.40 -2.46 -15.48
C THR A 71 5.82 -2.62 -14.96
N GLU A 72 6.38 -1.60 -14.32
CA GLU A 72 7.75 -1.65 -13.79
C GLU A 72 7.90 -2.67 -12.65
N LEU A 73 6.94 -2.76 -11.73
CA LEU A 73 6.96 -3.78 -10.68
C LEU A 73 6.81 -5.20 -11.25
N ARG A 74 5.96 -5.39 -12.25
CA ARG A 74 5.84 -6.67 -12.97
C ARG A 74 7.15 -7.05 -13.67
N ARG A 75 7.83 -6.08 -14.30
CA ARG A 75 9.15 -6.26 -14.92
C ARG A 75 10.21 -6.68 -13.90
N GLN A 76 10.17 -6.12 -12.68
CA GLN A 76 11.03 -6.54 -11.57
C GLN A 76 10.67 -7.91 -11.00
N GLY A 77 9.57 -8.53 -11.43
CA GLY A 77 9.18 -9.88 -11.02
C GLY A 77 8.80 -9.99 -9.55
N VAL A 78 8.20 -8.94 -8.97
CA VAL A 78 7.78 -8.95 -7.55
C VAL A 78 6.71 -10.03 -7.32
N LYS A 79 6.89 -10.85 -6.28
CA LYS A 79 6.00 -11.98 -5.95
C LYS A 79 5.31 -11.85 -4.60
N ASP A 80 5.74 -10.90 -3.79
CA ASP A 80 5.25 -10.67 -2.45
C ASP A 80 5.16 -9.16 -2.16
N LEU A 81 4.33 -8.82 -1.17
CA LEU A 81 4.09 -7.43 -0.79
C LEU A 81 5.37 -6.71 -0.31
N PRO A 82 6.23 -7.29 0.56
CA PRO A 82 7.47 -6.65 0.96
C PRO A 82 8.36 -6.25 -0.23
N SER A 83 8.53 -7.16 -1.21
CA SER A 83 9.30 -6.91 -2.42
C SER A 83 8.65 -5.84 -3.29
N ALA A 84 7.32 -5.83 -3.41
CA ALA A 84 6.58 -4.80 -4.14
C ALA A 84 6.76 -3.41 -3.50
N ILE A 85 6.72 -3.33 -2.16
CA ILE A 85 6.95 -2.07 -1.46
C ILE A 85 8.40 -1.61 -1.59
N ALA A 86 9.38 -2.50 -1.45
CA ALA A 86 10.78 -2.16 -1.65
C ALA A 86 11.06 -1.67 -3.08
N ALA A 87 10.43 -2.31 -4.09
CA ALA A 87 10.49 -1.86 -5.47
C ALA A 87 9.83 -0.49 -5.67
N ALA A 88 8.67 -0.26 -5.06
CA ALA A 88 7.97 1.02 -5.11
C ALA A 88 8.77 2.15 -4.44
N ASP A 89 9.42 1.89 -3.30
CA ASP A 89 10.28 2.86 -2.62
C ASP A 89 11.46 3.27 -3.53
N ARG A 90 12.08 2.34 -4.28
CA ARG A 90 13.12 2.65 -5.28
C ARG A 90 12.62 3.50 -6.46
N LEU A 91 11.34 3.39 -6.82
CA LEU A 91 10.74 4.21 -7.89
C LEU A 91 10.52 5.67 -7.47
N VAL A 92 10.43 5.95 -6.16
CA VAL A 92 10.37 7.32 -5.64
C VAL A 92 11.64 8.09 -6.03
N ASP A 93 12.79 7.42 -6.01
CA ASP A 93 14.09 8.03 -6.26
C ASP A 93 14.30 8.35 -7.75
N PHE A 94 13.76 7.52 -8.66
CA PHE A 94 13.86 7.73 -10.11
C PHE A 94 13.14 9.00 -10.60
N LYS A 95 11.97 9.33 -10.04
CA LYS A 95 11.21 10.51 -10.49
C LYS A 95 11.85 11.82 -10.05
N VAL A 96 12.46 11.82 -8.84
CA VAL A 96 13.18 12.99 -8.32
C VAL A 96 14.43 13.26 -9.15
N VAL A 97 15.17 12.23 -9.57
CA VAL A 97 16.36 12.40 -10.44
C VAL A 97 15.95 12.96 -11.80
N ASN A 98 14.90 12.40 -12.42
CA ASN A 98 14.45 12.84 -13.74
C ASN A 98 13.87 14.28 -13.73
N ASP A 99 13.19 14.69 -12.66
CA ASP A 99 12.67 16.06 -12.49
C ASP A 99 13.78 17.08 -12.17
N LEU A 100 14.93 16.64 -11.63
CA LEU A 100 16.10 17.48 -11.37
C LEU A 100 16.99 17.65 -12.60
N GLU A 101 17.08 16.61 -13.44
CA GLU A 101 17.81 16.67 -14.71
C GLU A 101 17.11 17.59 -15.73
N GLN A 102 15.78 17.70 -15.69
CA GLN A 102 15.02 18.63 -16.55
C GLN A 102 15.12 20.11 -16.17
N ARG A 103 15.74 20.47 -15.04
CA ARG A 103 15.91 21.87 -14.58
C ARG A 103 17.29 22.45 -14.85
N GLN A 104 18.17 21.71 -15.52
CA GLN A 104 19.50 22.20 -15.93
C GLN A 104 19.56 22.65 -17.39
N ASP A 105 18.46 22.52 -18.14
CA ASP A 105 18.38 22.86 -19.57
C ASP A 105 17.55 24.15 -19.85
N ASP A 106 17.15 24.92 -18.83
CA ASP A 106 16.51 26.25 -18.93
C ASP A 106 17.43 27.36 -18.37
#